data_AF-A0A2H9L4U8-F1
#
_entry.id   AF-A0A2H9L4U8-F1
#
_cell.length_a   1.000
_cell.length_b   1.000
_cell.length_c   1.000
_cell.angle_alpha   90.00
_cell.angle_beta   90.00
_cell.angle_gamma   90.00
#
_symmetry.space_group_name_H-M   'P 1'
#
loop_
_entity.id
_entity.type
_entity.pdbx_description
1 polymer ?
#
loop_
_entity_poly.entity_id
_entity_poly.type
_entity_poly.pdbx_seq_one_letter_code
_entity_poly.pdbx_strand_id
1 'polypeptide(L)'
;MAKRLNSKKKGNRFELEVSKALTKITGAEWYRVGVSSGARFTKQGIESFQGDILTENLEYKGIIIECKATKDRISMEDLANKKSKFWEWIEQVEEESPRKEWVLIFKANNGKVFFVSKGENKVTGKLKVLSTIEKYTIWY
;
A
#
# COMPACT_ATOMS: atom_id res chain seq x y z
N MET A 1 -37.98 3.84 -0.64
CA MET A 1 -36.92 3.71 -1.66
C MET A 1 -35.58 3.53 -0.95
N ALA A 2 -34.98 2.34 -1.03
CA ALA A 2 -33.71 2.06 -0.35
C ALA A 2 -32.54 2.71 -1.09
N LYS A 3 -31.82 3.60 -0.39
CA LYS A 3 -30.60 4.26 -0.88
C LYS A 3 -29.50 3.19 -0.99
N ARG A 4 -29.20 2.73 -2.22
CA ARG A 4 -28.08 1.80 -2.48
C ARG A 4 -26.76 2.48 -2.11
N LEU A 5 -26.28 2.19 -0.90
CA LEU A 5 -24.94 2.51 -0.42
C LEU A 5 -23.90 1.73 -1.24
N ASN A 6 -23.41 2.33 -2.33
CA ASN A 6 -22.24 1.86 -3.07
C ASN A 6 -20.94 2.11 -2.28
N SER A 7 -20.84 1.71 -1.00
CA SER A 7 -19.64 1.93 -0.18
C SER A 7 -18.57 0.81 -0.31
N LYS A 8 -18.87 -0.30 -0.99
CA LYS A 8 -18.00 -1.50 -1.01
C LYS A 8 -16.94 -1.58 -2.12
N LYS A 9 -16.72 -0.55 -2.95
CA LYS A 9 -15.82 -0.64 -4.13
C LYS A 9 -14.65 0.34 -4.16
N LYS A 10 -14.47 1.17 -3.13
CA LYS A 10 -13.52 2.30 -3.22
C LYS A 10 -12.07 1.97 -2.84
N GLY A 11 -11.83 1.08 -1.87
CA GLY A 11 -10.47 0.57 -1.57
C GLY A 11 -9.95 -0.38 -2.66
N ASN A 12 -10.82 -1.30 -3.09
CA ASN A 12 -10.51 -2.37 -4.03
C ASN A 12 -9.90 -1.88 -5.37
N ARG A 13 -10.35 -0.74 -5.92
CA ARG A 13 -9.78 -0.23 -7.19
C ARG A 13 -8.37 0.33 -7.02
N PHE A 14 -8.11 1.03 -5.92
CA PHE A 14 -6.79 1.60 -5.67
C PHE A 14 -5.74 0.51 -5.45
N GLU A 15 -6.06 -0.49 -4.61
CA GLU A 15 -5.20 -1.66 -4.41
C GLU A 15 -4.89 -2.39 -5.74
N LEU A 16 -5.83 -2.40 -6.70
CA LEU A 16 -5.63 -3.05 -8.00
C LEU A 16 -4.69 -2.23 -8.90
N GLU A 17 -4.84 -0.91 -8.87
CA GLU A 17 -3.94 0.00 -9.56
C GLU A 17 -2.52 -0.16 -9.00
N VAL A 18 -2.38 -0.24 -7.67
CA VAL A 18 -1.09 -0.45 -7.00
C VAL A 18 -0.52 -1.83 -7.30
N SER A 19 -1.30 -2.91 -7.26
CA SER A 19 -0.78 -4.26 -7.54
C SER A 19 -0.23 -4.38 -8.96
N LYS A 20 -0.96 -3.83 -9.95
CA LYS A 20 -0.49 -3.77 -11.35
C LYS A 20 0.76 -2.92 -11.49
N ALA A 21 0.83 -1.79 -10.80
CA ALA A 21 2.01 -0.95 -10.80
C ALA A 21 3.20 -1.73 -10.23
N LEU A 22 3.07 -2.34 -9.05
CA LEU A 22 4.13 -3.14 -8.45
C LEU A 22 4.58 -4.27 -9.39
N THR A 23 3.66 -4.97 -10.06
CA THR A 23 4.04 -6.00 -11.04
C THR A 23 4.85 -5.46 -12.20
N LYS A 24 4.41 -4.35 -12.80
CA LYS A 24 5.15 -3.70 -13.88
C LYS A 24 6.55 -3.27 -13.43
N ILE A 25 6.68 -2.80 -12.19
CA ILE A 25 7.89 -2.17 -11.67
C ILE A 25 8.92 -3.22 -11.21
N THR A 26 8.45 -4.25 -10.52
CA THR A 26 9.35 -5.27 -9.97
C THR A 26 9.60 -6.40 -10.96
N GLY A 27 8.73 -6.59 -11.94
CA GLY A 27 8.72 -7.76 -12.83
C GLY A 27 8.21 -9.04 -12.16
N ALA A 28 7.57 -8.91 -10.98
CA ALA A 28 7.04 -10.03 -10.21
C ALA A 28 5.52 -9.90 -10.06
N GLU A 29 4.79 -11.00 -9.98
CA GLU A 29 3.33 -10.92 -9.79
C GLU A 29 2.97 -10.46 -8.37
N TRP A 30 2.08 -9.46 -8.27
CA TRP A 30 1.56 -8.91 -7.03
C TRP A 30 0.04 -8.97 -7.02
N TYR A 31 -0.53 -9.34 -5.88
CA TYR A 31 -1.93 -9.66 -5.72
C TYR A 31 -2.54 -8.93 -4.53
N ARG A 32 -3.78 -8.46 -4.67
CA ARG A 32 -4.52 -7.90 -3.53
C ARG A 32 -4.96 -8.97 -2.54
N VAL A 33 -4.97 -8.62 -1.27
CA VAL A 33 -5.48 -9.42 -0.16
C VAL A 33 -7.00 -9.21 -0.05
N GLY A 34 -7.76 -9.77 -1.01
CA GLY A 34 -9.20 -9.53 -1.10
C GLY A 34 -10.03 -10.61 -1.80
N VAL A 35 -10.83 -11.33 -0.99
CA VAL A 35 -12.01 -12.19 -1.26
C VAL A 35 -11.90 -13.41 -2.19
N SER A 36 -10.87 -13.54 -3.03
CA SER A 36 -10.67 -14.77 -3.85
C SER A 36 -9.23 -15.27 -3.88
N SER A 37 -8.26 -14.36 -3.79
CA SER A 37 -6.83 -14.68 -3.74
C SER A 37 -6.44 -15.21 -2.36
N GLY A 38 -6.85 -14.52 -1.27
CA GLY A 38 -6.56 -14.93 0.11
C GLY A 38 -7.02 -16.36 0.45
N ALA A 39 -8.12 -16.83 -0.13
CA ALA A 39 -8.62 -18.19 0.05
C ALA A 39 -7.81 -19.26 -0.70
N ARG A 40 -7.13 -18.90 -1.80
CA ARG A 40 -6.16 -19.79 -2.47
C ARG A 40 -4.87 -19.89 -1.65
N PHE A 41 -4.47 -18.80 -1.02
CA PHE A 41 -3.22 -18.76 -0.26
C PHE A 41 -3.34 -19.35 1.16
N THR A 42 -4.49 -19.22 1.83
CA THR A 42 -4.73 -19.92 3.11
C THR A 42 -4.80 -21.44 2.95
N LYS A 43 -5.24 -21.94 1.78
CA LYS A 43 -5.22 -23.39 1.46
C LYS A 43 -3.82 -23.97 1.26
N GLN A 44 -2.79 -23.15 1.06
CA GLN A 44 -1.40 -23.59 0.89
C GLN A 44 -0.58 -23.56 2.19
N GLY A 45 -1.23 -23.38 3.35
CA GLY A 45 -0.54 -23.36 4.64
C GLY A 45 0.33 -22.13 4.86
N ILE A 46 0.13 -21.07 4.08
CA ILE A 46 0.85 -19.81 4.26
C ILE A 46 0.14 -19.04 5.37
N GLU A 47 0.78 -19.00 6.53
CA GLU A 47 0.34 -18.25 7.71
C GLU A 47 -0.04 -16.81 7.34
N SER A 48 -1.08 -16.32 8.00
CA SER A 48 -1.70 -14.99 7.90
C SER A 48 -0.91 -13.95 7.07
N PHE A 49 -1.36 -13.70 5.84
CA PHE A 49 -0.87 -12.57 5.07
C PHE A 49 -1.19 -11.26 5.79
N GLN A 50 -0.21 -10.36 5.84
CA GLN A 50 -0.34 -9.02 6.40
C GLN A 50 -0.20 -7.99 5.27
N GLY A 51 -0.98 -6.92 5.35
CA GLY A 51 -1.08 -5.87 4.33
C GLY A 51 -2.14 -6.12 3.26
N ASP A 52 -2.30 -5.14 2.39
CA ASP A 52 -3.30 -5.10 1.32
C ASP A 52 -2.83 -5.76 0.02
N ILE A 53 -1.51 -5.87 -0.20
CA ILE A 53 -0.93 -6.47 -1.41
C ILE A 53 0.21 -7.43 -1.03
N LEU A 54 0.20 -8.62 -1.63
CA LEU A 54 1.18 -9.68 -1.42
C LEU A 54 1.84 -10.11 -2.73
N THR A 55 2.92 -10.87 -2.62
CA THR A 55 3.57 -11.57 -3.74
C THR A 55 4.10 -12.93 -3.30
N GLU A 56 4.18 -13.88 -4.23
CA GLU A 56 4.83 -15.18 -4.01
C GLU A 56 6.34 -15.11 -4.26
N ASN A 57 6.83 -14.03 -4.88
CA ASN A 57 8.23 -13.88 -5.20
C ASN A 57 9.07 -13.77 -3.92
N LEU A 58 10.01 -14.70 -3.73
CA LEU A 58 10.85 -14.80 -2.55
C LEU A 58 11.69 -13.55 -2.27
N GLU A 59 12.02 -12.76 -3.30
CA GLU A 59 12.76 -11.51 -3.16
C GLU A 59 11.99 -10.45 -2.35
N TYR A 60 10.65 -10.46 -2.45
CA TYR A 60 9.76 -9.43 -1.93
C TYR A 60 8.77 -9.93 -0.87
N LYS A 61 8.70 -11.24 -0.63
CA LYS A 61 7.73 -11.91 0.27
C LYS A 61 7.72 -11.37 1.72
N GLY A 62 8.81 -10.75 2.16
CA GLY A 62 8.94 -10.15 3.50
C GLY A 62 8.48 -8.69 3.61
N ILE A 63 8.08 -8.07 2.51
CA ILE A 63 7.70 -6.66 2.45
C ILE A 63 6.18 -6.54 2.52
N ILE A 64 5.69 -5.81 3.53
CA ILE A 64 4.27 -5.54 3.72
C ILE A 64 3.90 -4.30 2.91
N ILE A 65 2.87 -4.42 2.09
CA ILE A 65 2.35 -3.30 1.30
C ILE A 65 0.98 -2.92 1.84
N GLU A 66 0.88 -1.71 2.40
CA GLU A 66 -0.37 -1.15 2.89
C GLU A 66 -0.88 -0.07 1.94
N CYS A 67 -2.17 -0.05 1.63
CA CYS A 67 -2.79 0.86 0.68
C CYS A 67 -3.85 1.74 1.34
N LYS A 68 -3.60 3.05 1.44
CA LYS A 68 -4.58 4.01 1.99
C LYS A 68 -5.04 5.02 0.94
N ALA A 69 -6.36 5.14 0.75
CA ALA A 69 -6.93 6.16 -0.12
C ALA A 69 -7.89 7.06 0.66
N THR A 70 -7.65 8.37 0.63
CA THR A 70 -8.54 9.36 1.24
C THR A 70 -9.03 10.40 0.21
N LYS A 71 -10.23 10.93 0.44
CA LYS A 71 -10.73 12.11 -0.29
C LYS A 71 -10.15 13.40 0.28
N ASP A 72 -9.68 13.37 1.52
CA ASP A 72 -9.11 14.52 2.20
C ASP A 72 -7.77 14.88 1.55
N ARG A 73 -7.37 16.15 1.69
CA ARG A 73 -6.00 16.54 1.35
C ARG A 73 -5.07 16.13 2.49
N ILE A 74 -3.83 15.84 2.16
CA ILE A 74 -2.75 15.76 3.14
C ILE A 74 -1.91 17.01 2.91
N SER A 75 -1.84 17.85 3.93
CA SER A 75 -1.13 19.12 3.94
C SER A 75 0.22 18.99 4.63
N MET A 76 1.06 20.02 4.53
CA MET A 76 2.32 20.08 5.30
C MET A 76 2.08 20.06 6.81
N GLU A 77 0.96 20.60 7.27
CA GLU A 77 0.59 20.60 8.70
C GLU A 77 0.32 19.16 9.18
N ASP A 78 -0.31 18.34 8.36
CA ASP A 78 -0.53 16.92 8.67
C ASP A 78 0.80 16.16 8.81
N LEU A 79 1.81 16.54 8.04
CA LEU A 79 3.16 15.95 8.14
C LEU A 79 3.87 16.38 9.42
N ALA A 80 3.65 17.63 9.88
CA ALA A 80 4.25 18.15 11.12
C ALA A 80 3.52 17.69 12.40
N ASN A 81 2.22 17.37 12.31
CA ASN A 81 1.41 16.98 13.45
C ASN A 81 1.35 15.44 13.60
N LYS A 82 2.05 14.89 14.60
CA LYS A 82 2.06 13.45 14.91
C LYS A 82 0.70 12.83 15.21
N LYS A 83 -0.32 13.64 15.50
CA LYS A 83 -1.70 13.16 15.71
C LYS A 83 -2.54 13.18 14.43
N SER A 84 -1.95 13.50 13.28
CA SER A 84 -2.67 13.53 12.00
C SER A 84 -2.98 12.11 11.52
N LYS A 85 -3.97 12.03 10.63
CA LYS A 85 -4.37 10.77 9.99
C LYS A 85 -3.23 10.11 9.20
N PHE A 86 -2.28 10.89 8.70
CA PHE A 86 -1.11 10.37 8.01
C PHE A 86 -0.21 9.58 8.98
N TRP A 87 0.05 10.13 10.16
CA TRP A 87 0.84 9.46 11.19
C TRP A 87 0.10 8.27 11.80
N GLU A 88 -1.23 8.37 11.98
CA GLU A 88 -2.08 7.23 12.38
C GLU A 88 -1.90 6.04 11.43
N TRP A 89 -1.81 6.27 10.10
CA TRP A 89 -1.55 5.18 9.15
C TRP A 89 -0.15 4.58 9.30
N ILE A 90 0.86 5.41 9.58
CA ILE A 90 2.23 4.91 9.81
C ILE A 90 2.26 4.07 11.07
N GLU A 91 1.68 4.56 12.16
CA GLU A 91 1.60 3.86 13.45
C GLU A 91 0.89 2.52 13.30
N GLN A 92 -0.25 2.49 12.59
CA GLN A 92 -0.97 1.25 12.31
C GLN A 92 -0.08 0.22 11.60
N VAL A 93 0.64 0.64 10.54
CA VAL A 93 1.50 -0.28 9.79
C VAL A 93 2.68 -0.75 10.65
N GLU A 94 3.27 0.12 11.47
CA GLU A 94 4.36 -0.24 12.37
C GLU A 94 3.91 -1.21 13.49
N GLU A 95 2.72 -1.03 14.05
CA GLU A 95 2.15 -1.90 15.08
C GLU A 95 1.77 -3.28 14.53
N GLU A 96 1.24 -3.35 13.31
CA GLU A 96 0.90 -4.61 12.65
C GLU A 96 2.15 -5.34 12.13
N SER A 97 3.25 -4.60 11.91
CA SER A 97 4.47 -5.07 11.23
C SER A 97 5.78 -4.77 11.99
N PRO A 98 5.89 -5.01 13.30
CA PRO A 98 6.97 -4.47 14.13
C PRO A 98 8.38 -4.97 13.76
N ARG A 99 8.48 -6.08 13.03
CA ARG A 99 9.74 -6.70 12.59
C ARG A 99 9.85 -6.89 11.08
N LYS A 100 8.93 -6.33 10.30
CA LYS A 100 8.86 -6.51 8.85
C LYS A 100 9.07 -5.19 8.13
N GLU A 101 9.72 -5.24 6.98
CA GLU A 101 9.79 -4.10 6.10
C GLU A 101 8.39 -3.78 5.58
N TRP A 102 8.03 -2.50 5.52
CA TRP A 102 6.74 -2.08 5.04
C TRP A 102 6.84 -0.89 4.09
N VAL A 103 5.85 -0.80 3.21
CA VAL A 103 5.63 0.33 2.31
C VAL A 103 4.16 0.73 2.39
N LEU A 104 3.91 1.94 2.89
CA LEU A 104 2.61 2.57 2.87
C LEU A 104 2.47 3.30 1.54
N ILE A 105 1.59 2.83 0.67
CA ILE A 105 1.25 3.46 -0.60
C ILE A 105 -0.10 4.16 -0.44
N PHE A 106 -0.15 5.46 -0.69
CA PHE A 106 -1.36 6.22 -0.44
C PHE A 106 -1.72 7.23 -1.53
N LYS A 107 -3.00 7.59 -1.57
CA LYS A 107 -3.56 8.59 -2.48
C LYS A 107 -4.49 9.53 -1.73
N ALA A 108 -4.21 10.83 -1.81
CA ALA A 108 -5.03 11.87 -1.20
C ALA A 108 -5.77 12.68 -2.26
N ASN A 109 -7.02 13.08 -1.97
CA ASN A 109 -7.88 13.91 -2.83
C ASN A 109 -7.92 13.49 -4.32
N ASN A 110 -8.04 12.18 -4.59
CA ASN A 110 -7.96 11.60 -5.95
C ASN A 110 -6.70 12.00 -6.76
N GLY A 111 -5.67 12.54 -6.11
CA GLY A 111 -4.50 13.12 -6.74
C GLY A 111 -3.44 12.10 -7.12
N LYS A 112 -2.17 12.52 -6.98
CA LYS A 112 -1.02 11.64 -7.17
C LYS A 112 -0.99 10.54 -6.11
N VAL A 113 -0.30 9.45 -6.46
CA VAL A 113 -0.01 8.37 -5.54
C VAL A 113 1.36 8.65 -4.93
N PHE A 114 1.47 8.41 -3.63
CA PHE A 114 2.66 8.61 -2.83
C PHE A 114 3.01 7.29 -2.14
N PHE A 115 4.26 7.16 -1.70
CA PHE A 115 4.68 6.04 -0.88
C PHE A 115 5.63 6.49 0.22
N VAL A 116 5.58 5.81 1.36
CA VAL A 116 6.45 5.99 2.52
C VAL A 116 6.88 4.62 3.01
N SER A 117 8.11 4.52 3.50
CA SER A 117 8.67 3.29 4.07
C SER A 117 9.62 3.63 5.21
N LYS A 118 9.82 2.67 6.10
CA LYS A 118 10.90 2.74 7.09
C LYS A 118 12.23 2.39 6.42
N GLY A 119 12.97 3.42 5.97
CA GLY A 119 14.26 3.26 5.29
C GLY A 119 14.13 2.81 3.83
N GLU A 120 15.27 2.50 3.19
CA GLU A 120 15.31 1.93 1.85
C GLU A 120 15.17 0.41 1.91
N ASN A 121 14.17 -0.11 1.21
CA ASN A 121 14.01 -1.53 0.91
C ASN A 121 14.00 -1.77 -0.62
N LYS A 122 14.07 -3.05 -1.01
CA LYS A 122 14.17 -3.46 -2.43
C LYS A 122 13.02 -2.95 -3.31
N VAL A 123 11.82 -2.82 -2.74
CA VAL A 123 10.66 -2.25 -3.44
C VAL A 123 10.82 -0.74 -3.58
N THR A 124 11.18 -0.05 -2.50
CA THR A 124 11.34 1.41 -2.53
C THR A 124 12.46 1.84 -3.47
N GLY A 125 13.59 1.12 -3.54
CA GLY A 125 14.66 1.42 -4.50
C GLY A 125 14.15 1.45 -5.95
N LYS A 126 13.31 0.48 -6.33
CA LYS A 126 12.67 0.47 -7.66
C LYS A 126 11.60 1.56 -7.82
N LEU A 127 10.84 1.86 -6.76
CA LEU A 127 9.86 2.95 -6.76
C LEU A 127 10.52 4.34 -6.90
N LYS A 128 11.68 4.58 -6.27
CA LYS A 128 12.41 5.86 -6.35
C LYS A 128 12.93 6.16 -7.76
N VAL A 129 13.43 5.14 -8.46
CA VAL A 129 13.88 5.28 -9.85
C VAL A 129 12.72 5.75 -10.73
N LEU A 130 11.53 5.20 -10.53
CA LEU A 130 10.36 5.57 -11.32
C LEU A 130 9.68 6.85 -10.88
N SER A 131 9.71 7.22 -9.59
CA SER A 131 9.23 8.54 -9.15
C SER A 131 10.01 9.70 -9.77
N THR A 132 11.29 9.44 -10.08
CA THR A 132 12.17 10.37 -10.78
C THR A 132 11.84 10.48 -12.28
N ILE A 133 11.17 9.48 -12.85
CA ILE A 133 10.82 9.40 -14.28
C ILE A 133 9.34 9.74 -14.52
N GLU A 134 8.42 9.42 -13.60
CA GLU A 134 6.99 9.73 -13.64
C GLU A 134 6.44 10.09 -12.25
N LYS A 135 5.56 11.11 -12.21
CA LYS A 135 4.52 11.54 -11.22
C LYS A 135 4.47 11.08 -9.73
N TYR A 136 5.46 10.42 -9.14
CA TYR A 136 5.49 10.08 -7.72
C TYR A 136 6.50 11.00 -7.01
N THR A 137 6.23 11.42 -5.78
CA THR A 137 7.14 12.30 -5.00
C THR A 137 7.38 11.65 -3.64
N ILE A 138 8.64 11.55 -3.24
CA ILE A 138 9.06 10.98 -1.96
C ILE A 138 9.19 12.13 -0.97
N TRP A 139 8.67 11.97 0.24
CA TRP A 139 8.97 12.81 1.38
C TRP A 139 9.56 11.92 2.48
N TYR A 140 10.67 12.36 3.05
CA TYR A 140 11.33 11.77 4.21
C TYR A 140 11.03 12.65 5.42
#